data_AF-A0A2M9HHA1-F1
#
_entry.id   AF-A0A2M9HHA1-F1
#
_cell.length_a   1.000
_cell.length_b   1.000
_cell.length_c   1.000
_cell.angle_alpha   90.00
_cell.angle_beta   90.00
_cell.angle_gamma   90.00
#
_symmetry.space_group_name_H-M   'P 1'
#
loop_
_entity.id
_entity.type
_entity.pdbx_description
1 polymer ?
#
loop_
_entity_poly.entity_id
_entity_poly.type
_entity_poly.pdbx_seq_one_letter_code
_entity_poly.pdbx_strand_id
1 'polypeptide(L)'
;MSNNHNLENRIREFFDADHNSMPYDEWYALEKRTAHLVDEYGWDAVRREFFHYVQTECKNPDDIARVAFRYEGLDWNKKPVPDPYDFLGYLYYKAGFRKAPYDAARALDDLCISILPASGCPEANIYYHPYYAAEADPKMIAAVERWRQREADDDTGTANESNTSTANSERKDQ
;
A
#
# COMPACT_ATOMS: atom_id res chain seq x y z
N MET A 1 -16.68 -4.69 17.61
CA MET A 1 -15.34 -4.07 17.76
C MET A 1 -14.20 -5.08 17.95
N SER A 2 -14.44 -6.34 18.38
CA SER A 2 -13.35 -7.31 18.60
C SER A 2 -12.78 -7.99 17.34
N ASN A 3 -13.55 -8.09 16.25
CA ASN A 3 -13.09 -8.80 15.04
C ASN A 3 -12.05 -8.02 14.22
N ASN A 4 -12.13 -6.67 14.20
CA ASN A 4 -11.19 -5.86 13.42
C ASN A 4 -9.78 -5.86 14.04
N HIS A 5 -9.68 -5.79 15.37
CA HIS A 5 -8.37 -5.83 16.03
C HIS A 5 -7.69 -7.21 15.87
N ASN A 6 -8.47 -8.29 15.73
CA ASN A 6 -7.91 -9.61 15.39
C ASN A 6 -7.32 -9.63 13.97
N LEU A 7 -8.05 -9.08 12.99
CA LEU A 7 -7.58 -8.99 11.60
C LEU A 7 -6.30 -8.15 11.48
N GLU A 8 -6.28 -6.96 12.10
CA GLU A 8 -5.10 -6.08 12.16
C GLU A 8 -3.86 -6.85 12.65
N ASN A 9 -3.99 -7.52 13.80
CA ASN A 9 -2.87 -8.25 14.40
C ASN A 9 -2.39 -9.42 13.52
N ARG A 10 -3.29 -10.13 12.82
CA ARG A 10 -2.92 -11.23 11.92
C ARG A 10 -2.27 -10.74 10.62
N ILE A 11 -2.71 -9.60 10.10
CA ILE A 11 -2.04 -8.93 8.98
C ILE A 11 -0.62 -8.55 9.42
N ARG A 12 -0.49 -7.85 10.55
CA ARG A 12 0.80 -7.43 11.10
C ARG A 12 1.73 -8.63 11.34
N GLU A 13 1.24 -9.69 11.97
CA GLU A 13 1.99 -10.93 12.24
C GLU A 13 2.68 -11.47 10.99
N PHE A 14 1.98 -11.55 9.85
CA PHE A 14 2.58 -12.07 8.62
C PHE A 14 3.48 -11.07 7.91
N PHE A 15 3.11 -9.80 7.82
CA PHE A 15 3.88 -8.82 7.05
C PHE A 15 5.11 -8.28 7.79
N ASP A 16 5.16 -8.41 9.11
CA ASP A 16 6.36 -8.13 9.94
C ASP A 16 7.28 -9.34 10.12
N ALA A 17 6.79 -10.57 9.93
CA ALA A 17 7.58 -11.77 10.17
C ALA A 17 8.88 -11.78 9.37
N ASP A 18 10.01 -12.12 10.00
CA ASP A 18 11.27 -12.32 9.32
C ASP A 18 11.37 -13.78 8.83
N HIS A 19 11.18 -13.98 7.53
CA HIS A 19 11.29 -15.28 6.87
C HIS A 19 12.64 -15.96 7.15
N ASN A 20 13.74 -15.19 7.27
CA ASN A 20 15.07 -15.78 7.47
C ASN A 20 15.30 -16.27 8.90
N SER A 21 14.46 -15.83 9.84
CA SER A 21 14.53 -16.19 11.25
C SER A 21 13.52 -17.27 11.65
N MET A 22 12.73 -17.79 10.69
CA MET A 22 11.65 -18.75 10.93
C MET A 22 11.90 -20.07 10.18
N PRO A 23 11.62 -21.25 10.78
CA PRO A 23 11.61 -22.51 10.05
C PRO A 23 10.63 -22.49 8.87
N TYR A 24 10.99 -23.12 7.76
CA TYR A 24 10.16 -23.15 6.54
C TYR A 24 8.71 -23.63 6.81
N ASP A 25 8.54 -24.68 7.61
CA ASP A 25 7.21 -25.21 7.92
C ASP A 25 6.34 -24.22 8.72
N GLU A 26 6.97 -23.44 9.61
CA GLU A 26 6.27 -22.39 10.37
C GLU A 26 5.88 -21.22 9.45
N TRP A 27 6.79 -20.81 8.55
CA TRP A 27 6.51 -19.80 7.54
C TRP A 27 5.35 -20.21 6.63
N TYR A 28 5.43 -21.43 6.09
CA TYR A 28 4.38 -21.97 5.21
C TYR A 28 3.03 -22.07 5.93
N ALA A 29 3.03 -22.48 7.20
CA ALA A 29 1.82 -22.50 8.01
C ALA A 29 1.26 -21.09 8.25
N LEU A 30 2.11 -20.10 8.48
CA LEU A 30 1.72 -18.70 8.65
C LEU A 30 1.13 -18.13 7.35
N GLU A 31 1.83 -18.29 6.23
CA GLU A 31 1.38 -17.88 4.90
C GLU A 31 0.01 -18.46 4.57
N LYS A 32 -0.19 -19.77 4.79
CA LYS A 32 -1.48 -20.43 4.57
C LYS A 32 -2.58 -19.86 5.46
N ARG A 33 -2.32 -19.64 6.75
CA ARG A 33 -3.30 -19.03 7.68
C ARG A 33 -3.65 -17.60 7.28
N THR A 34 -2.69 -16.85 6.75
CA THR A 34 -2.91 -15.48 6.26
C THR A 34 -3.72 -15.50 4.99
N ALA A 35 -3.45 -16.40 4.04
CA ALA A 35 -4.24 -16.53 2.81
C ALA A 35 -5.73 -16.81 3.12
N HIS A 36 -6.00 -17.63 4.12
CA HIS A 36 -7.36 -17.95 4.59
C HIS A 36 -8.09 -16.80 5.31
N LEU A 37 -7.43 -15.68 5.64
CA LEU A 37 -8.11 -14.49 6.17
C LEU A 37 -9.23 -14.02 5.23
N VAL A 38 -9.06 -14.21 3.92
CA VAL A 38 -10.08 -13.82 2.94
C VAL A 38 -11.35 -14.65 3.07
N ASP A 39 -11.24 -15.92 3.45
CA ASP A 39 -12.39 -16.81 3.68
C ASP A 39 -13.12 -16.43 4.97
N GLU A 40 -12.38 -15.96 5.99
CA GLU A 40 -12.91 -15.61 7.30
C GLU A 40 -13.53 -14.20 7.36
N TYR A 41 -12.88 -13.21 6.75
CA TYR A 41 -13.24 -11.79 6.88
C TYR A 41 -13.80 -11.19 5.59
N GLY A 42 -13.66 -11.89 4.47
CA GLY A 42 -13.98 -11.37 3.15
C GLY A 42 -12.86 -10.50 2.58
N TRP A 43 -12.77 -10.46 1.25
CA TRP A 43 -11.69 -9.79 0.54
C TRP A 43 -11.58 -8.30 0.85
N ASP A 44 -12.71 -7.59 0.89
CA ASP A 44 -12.71 -6.14 1.11
C ASP A 44 -12.17 -5.74 2.49
N ALA A 45 -12.45 -6.52 3.52
CA ALA A 45 -11.93 -6.27 4.86
C ALA A 45 -10.41 -6.50 4.91
N VAL A 46 -9.95 -7.65 4.37
CA VAL A 46 -8.54 -8.02 4.33
C VAL A 46 -7.72 -7.02 3.52
N ARG A 47 -8.19 -6.65 2.33
CA ARG A 47 -7.53 -5.66 1.47
C ARG A 47 -7.41 -4.30 2.13
N ARG A 48 -8.48 -3.82 2.78
CA ARG A 48 -8.46 -2.55 3.51
C ARG A 48 -7.46 -2.57 4.67
N GLU A 49 -7.43 -3.66 5.42
CA GLU A 49 -6.51 -3.80 6.55
C GLU A 49 -5.05 -3.92 6.09
N PHE A 50 -4.80 -4.70 5.04
CA PHE A 50 -3.48 -4.73 4.38
C PHE A 50 -3.05 -3.33 3.95
N PHE A 51 -3.90 -2.60 3.24
CA PHE A 51 -3.54 -1.27 2.76
C PHE A 51 -3.31 -0.29 3.91
N HIS A 52 -4.09 -0.39 4.98
CA HIS A 52 -3.86 0.36 6.20
C HIS A 52 -2.48 0.06 6.80
N TYR A 53 -2.11 -1.23 6.95
CA TYR A 53 -0.78 -1.65 7.39
C TYR A 53 0.34 -1.08 6.51
N VAL A 54 0.19 -1.11 5.18
CA VAL A 54 1.19 -0.51 4.29
C VAL A 54 1.30 0.99 4.55
N GLN A 55 0.20 1.70 4.74
CA GLN A 55 0.21 3.13 5.00
C GLN A 55 0.86 3.50 6.34
N THR A 56 0.63 2.70 7.38
CA THR A 56 1.11 3.00 8.74
C THR A 56 2.52 2.49 9.00
N GLU A 57 2.89 1.33 8.46
CA GLU A 57 4.14 0.64 8.83
C GLU A 57 5.22 0.71 7.73
N CYS A 58 4.85 0.75 6.44
CA CYS A 58 5.84 0.73 5.35
C CYS A 58 6.33 2.14 5.03
N LYS A 59 7.61 2.42 5.27
CA LYS A 59 8.17 3.79 5.15
C LYS A 59 9.21 3.95 4.05
N ASN A 60 9.79 2.85 3.59
CA ASN A 60 10.85 2.87 2.59
C ASN A 60 10.58 1.87 1.45
N PRO A 61 11.32 1.94 0.33
CA PRO A 61 11.12 1.04 -0.80
C PRO A 61 11.34 -0.45 -0.47
N ASP A 62 12.19 -0.79 0.49
CA ASP A 62 12.44 -2.19 0.89
C ASP A 62 11.21 -2.78 1.61
N ASP A 63 10.50 -1.97 2.40
CA ASP A 63 9.20 -2.34 2.96
C ASP A 63 8.19 -2.62 1.85
N ILE A 64 8.13 -1.75 0.84
CA ILE A 64 7.22 -1.92 -0.30
C ILE A 64 7.53 -3.19 -1.09
N ALA A 65 8.81 -3.46 -1.37
CA ALA A 65 9.23 -4.70 -2.04
C ALA A 65 8.81 -5.94 -1.23
N ARG A 66 9.08 -5.93 0.09
CA ARG A 66 8.74 -7.03 1.00
C ARG A 66 7.24 -7.33 1.00
N VAL A 67 6.40 -6.31 1.18
CA VAL A 67 4.95 -6.52 1.22
C VAL A 67 4.38 -6.91 -0.14
N ALA A 68 4.96 -6.41 -1.24
CA ALA A 68 4.52 -6.74 -2.58
C ALA A 68 4.75 -8.23 -2.92
N PHE A 69 5.96 -8.75 -2.67
CA PHE A 69 6.23 -10.18 -2.87
C PHE A 69 5.36 -11.07 -1.98
N ARG A 70 5.11 -10.66 -0.73
CA ARG A 70 4.22 -11.39 0.17
C ARG A 70 2.77 -11.37 -0.29
N TYR A 71 2.29 -10.23 -0.77
CA TYR A 71 0.94 -10.10 -1.32
C TYR A 71 0.73 -11.03 -2.52
N GLU A 72 1.74 -11.14 -3.40
CA GLU A 72 1.74 -12.10 -4.49
C GLU A 72 1.80 -13.55 -4.00
N GLY A 73 2.65 -13.88 -3.02
CA GLY A 73 2.72 -15.23 -2.43
C GLY A 73 1.39 -15.71 -1.83
N LEU A 74 0.57 -14.79 -1.33
CA LEU A 74 -0.78 -15.07 -0.84
C LEU A 74 -1.83 -15.25 -1.95
N ASP A 75 -1.45 -15.16 -3.23
CA ASP A 75 -2.34 -15.15 -4.39
C ASP A 75 -3.39 -14.03 -4.36
N TRP A 76 -3.15 -12.97 -3.59
CA TRP A 76 -4.07 -11.84 -3.45
C TRP A 76 -4.10 -10.95 -4.70
N ASN A 77 -3.03 -10.96 -5.51
CA ASN A 77 -2.93 -10.28 -6.80
C ASN A 77 -3.95 -10.78 -7.85
N LYS A 78 -4.55 -11.96 -7.64
CA LYS A 78 -5.61 -12.52 -8.49
C LYS A 78 -7.01 -12.02 -8.12
N LYS A 79 -7.15 -11.29 -7.00
CA LYS A 79 -8.43 -10.76 -6.53
C LYS A 79 -8.62 -9.33 -7.04
N PRO A 80 -9.84 -8.95 -7.44
CA PRO A 80 -10.09 -7.61 -7.99
C PRO A 80 -9.89 -6.54 -6.92
N VAL A 81 -9.18 -5.46 -7.26
CA VAL A 81 -8.97 -4.31 -6.38
C VAL A 81 -9.87 -3.17 -6.85
N PRO A 82 -10.79 -2.66 -6.01
CA PRO A 82 -11.51 -1.42 -6.27
C PRO A 82 -10.51 -0.26 -6.42
N ASP A 83 -10.62 0.48 -7.53
CA ASP A 83 -9.66 1.51 -7.94
C ASP A 83 -8.20 1.02 -7.90
N PRO A 84 -7.82 0.09 -8.82
CA PRO A 84 -6.53 -0.56 -8.77
C PRO A 84 -5.38 0.43 -9.03
N TYR A 85 -5.64 1.53 -9.74
CA TYR A 85 -4.66 2.59 -9.98
C TYR A 85 -4.36 3.39 -8.72
N ASP A 86 -5.35 3.73 -7.89
CA ASP A 86 -5.09 4.42 -6.64
C ASP A 86 -4.31 3.54 -5.65
N PHE A 87 -4.66 2.25 -5.55
CA PHE A 87 -3.94 1.28 -4.73
C PHE A 87 -2.48 1.08 -5.17
N LEU A 88 -2.25 0.76 -6.44
CA LEU A 88 -0.90 0.57 -6.98
C LEU A 88 -0.11 1.89 -7.00
N GLY A 89 -0.78 3.01 -7.29
CA GLY A 89 -0.18 4.33 -7.29
C GLY A 89 0.40 4.71 -5.93
N TYR A 90 -0.23 4.30 -4.82
CA TYR A 90 0.33 4.48 -3.49
C TYR A 90 1.65 3.71 -3.31
N LEU A 91 1.68 2.44 -3.72
CA LEU A 91 2.86 1.59 -3.59
C LEU A 91 4.02 2.12 -4.44
N TYR A 92 3.77 2.46 -5.70
CA TYR A 92 4.77 3.10 -6.57
C TYR A 92 5.23 4.44 -6.03
N TYR A 93 4.33 5.25 -5.47
CA TYR A 93 4.69 6.50 -4.83
C TYR A 93 5.69 6.27 -3.68
N LYS A 94 5.36 5.38 -2.72
CA LYS A 94 6.23 5.07 -1.57
C LYS A 94 7.55 4.40 -1.97
N ALA A 95 7.56 3.61 -3.04
CA ALA A 95 8.77 3.01 -3.57
C ALA A 95 9.69 3.99 -4.32
N GLY A 96 9.23 5.20 -4.66
CA GLY A 96 10.00 6.19 -5.41
C GLY A 96 9.76 6.19 -6.92
N PHE A 97 8.78 5.42 -7.41
CA PHE A 97 8.34 5.33 -8.80
C PHE A 97 9.52 5.15 -9.77
N ARG A 98 9.80 6.12 -10.65
CA ARG A 98 10.93 6.10 -11.59
C ARG A 98 12.32 6.01 -10.96
N LYS A 99 12.43 6.23 -9.65
CA LYS A 99 13.69 6.15 -8.89
C LYS A 99 13.71 4.96 -7.92
N ALA A 100 12.73 4.06 -8.02
CA ALA A 100 12.65 2.91 -7.15
C ALA A 100 13.91 2.03 -7.27
N PRO A 101 14.44 1.49 -6.16
CA PRO A 101 15.44 0.43 -6.19
C PRO A 101 14.94 -0.78 -6.97
N TYR A 102 15.88 -1.59 -7.48
CA TYR A 102 15.58 -2.72 -8.36
C TYR A 102 14.53 -3.68 -7.80
N ASP A 103 14.66 -4.09 -6.53
CA ASP A 103 13.74 -5.06 -5.94
C ASP A 103 12.32 -4.50 -5.78
N ALA A 104 12.19 -3.22 -5.42
CA ALA A 104 10.90 -2.55 -5.32
C ALA A 104 10.26 -2.36 -6.70
N ALA A 105 11.04 -1.92 -7.70
CA ALA A 105 10.56 -1.78 -9.07
C ALA A 105 10.06 -3.12 -9.62
N ARG A 106 10.86 -4.18 -9.48
CA ARG A 106 10.51 -5.53 -9.91
C ARG A 106 9.23 -6.04 -9.23
N ALA A 107 9.16 -5.95 -7.90
CA ALA A 107 8.00 -6.44 -7.16
C ALA A 107 6.71 -5.71 -7.56
N LEU A 108 6.80 -4.40 -7.81
CA LEU A 108 5.65 -3.61 -8.22
C LEU A 108 5.25 -3.85 -9.66
N ASP A 109 6.20 -4.06 -10.57
CA ASP A 109 5.89 -4.43 -11.96
C ASP A 109 5.14 -5.75 -12.02
N ASP A 110 5.60 -6.78 -11.29
CA ASP A 110 4.96 -8.09 -11.19
C ASP A 110 3.52 -7.98 -10.62
N LEU A 111 3.32 -7.16 -9.58
CA LEU A 111 1.99 -6.86 -9.06
C LEU A 111 1.12 -6.09 -10.05
N CYS A 112 1.69 -5.11 -10.74
CA CYS A 112 0.96 -4.23 -11.65
C CYS A 112 0.35 -5.02 -12.81
N ILE A 113 1.16 -5.88 -13.45
CA ILE A 113 0.72 -6.74 -14.55
C ILE A 113 -0.23 -7.87 -14.12
N SER A 114 -0.37 -8.11 -12.81
CA SER A 114 -1.31 -9.08 -12.24
C SER A 114 -2.63 -8.42 -11.83
N ILE A 115 -2.56 -7.35 -11.03
CA ILE A 115 -3.71 -6.68 -10.41
C ILE A 115 -4.51 -5.90 -11.44
N LEU A 116 -3.86 -5.16 -12.35
CA LEU A 116 -4.57 -4.33 -13.33
C LEU A 116 -5.44 -5.20 -14.27
N PRO A 117 -4.92 -6.28 -14.89
CA PRO A 117 -5.76 -7.16 -15.70
C PRO A 117 -6.85 -7.86 -14.88
N ALA A 118 -6.55 -8.35 -13.67
CA ALA A 118 -7.53 -8.96 -12.78
C ALA A 118 -8.65 -8.00 -12.35
N SER A 119 -8.36 -6.69 -12.37
CA SER A 119 -9.31 -5.61 -12.06
C SER A 119 -9.95 -4.98 -13.30
N GLY A 120 -9.82 -5.61 -14.48
CA GLY A 120 -10.49 -5.18 -15.71
C GLY A 120 -9.77 -4.09 -16.52
N CYS A 121 -8.46 -3.90 -16.32
CA CYS A 121 -7.61 -3.00 -17.11
C CYS A 121 -6.74 -3.84 -18.08
N PRO A 122 -7.27 -4.25 -19.25
CA PRO A 122 -6.58 -5.17 -20.16
C PRO A 122 -5.31 -4.57 -20.79
N GLU A 123 -5.13 -3.25 -20.77
CA GLU A 123 -3.97 -2.56 -21.33
C GLU A 123 -2.65 -2.91 -20.61
N ALA A 124 -2.76 -3.36 -19.35
CA ALA A 124 -1.63 -3.85 -18.56
C ALA A 124 -1.34 -5.34 -18.74
N ASN A 125 -2.13 -6.05 -19.54
CA ASN A 125 -1.95 -7.47 -19.76
C ASN A 125 -0.80 -7.72 -20.75
N ILE A 126 0.31 -8.25 -20.24
CA ILE A 126 1.55 -8.47 -21.02
C ILE A 126 1.40 -9.47 -22.18
N TYR A 127 0.37 -10.32 -22.19
CA TYR A 127 0.09 -11.18 -23.34
C TYR A 127 -0.36 -10.37 -24.57
N TYR A 128 -1.03 -9.24 -24.34
CA TYR A 128 -1.48 -8.34 -25.41
C TYR A 128 -0.55 -7.13 -25.58
N HIS A 129 0.10 -6.71 -24.49
CA HIS A 129 0.98 -5.55 -24.42
C HIS A 129 2.33 -5.93 -23.77
N PRO A 130 3.20 -6.67 -24.48
CA PRO A 130 4.43 -7.26 -23.90
C PRO A 130 5.47 -6.24 -23.43
N TYR A 131 5.29 -4.97 -23.77
CA TYR A 131 6.14 -3.84 -23.35
C TYR A 131 5.40 -2.88 -22.41
N TYR A 132 4.35 -3.35 -21.73
CA TYR A 132 3.69 -2.55 -20.70
C TYR A 132 4.70 -2.17 -19.61
N ALA A 133 4.67 -0.89 -19.22
CA ALA A 133 5.48 -0.36 -18.13
C ALA A 133 4.63 0.65 -17.34
N ALA A 134 4.57 0.48 -16.03
CA ALA A 134 3.76 1.32 -15.15
C ALA A 134 4.20 2.80 -15.20
N GLU A 135 5.49 3.06 -15.40
CA GLU A 135 6.06 4.41 -15.48
C GLU A 135 5.69 5.16 -16.76
N ALA A 136 5.17 4.45 -17.76
CA ALA A 136 4.68 4.97 -19.02
C ALA A 136 3.14 5.00 -19.10
N ASP A 137 2.43 4.34 -18.17
CA ASP A 137 0.97 4.35 -18.11
C ASP A 137 0.44 5.70 -17.58
N PRO A 138 -0.30 6.49 -18.39
CA PRO A 138 -0.82 7.78 -17.96
C PRO A 138 -1.72 7.71 -16.72
N LYS A 139 -2.48 6.62 -16.55
CA LYS A 139 -3.36 6.43 -15.38
C LYS A 139 -2.56 6.15 -14.12
N MET A 140 -1.46 5.38 -14.25
CA MET A 140 -0.54 5.14 -13.14
C MET A 140 0.22 6.39 -12.74
N ILE A 141 0.77 7.12 -13.71
CA ILE A 141 1.43 8.42 -13.47
C ILE A 141 0.47 9.35 -12.72
N ALA A 142 -0.77 9.49 -13.20
CA ALA A 142 -1.76 10.33 -12.54
C ALA A 142 -2.08 9.87 -11.11
N ALA A 143 -2.11 8.56 -10.84
CA ALA A 143 -2.34 8.04 -9.50
C ALA A 143 -1.19 8.34 -8.53
N VAL A 144 0.05 8.18 -8.98
CA VAL A 144 1.25 8.53 -8.21
C VAL A 144 1.27 10.03 -7.88
N GLU A 145 0.96 10.91 -8.84
CA GLU A 145 0.92 12.35 -8.58
C GLU A 145 -0.19 12.75 -7.59
N ARG A 146 -1.36 12.08 -7.64
CA ARG A 146 -2.42 12.31 -6.64
C ARG A 146 -1.92 12.03 -5.23
N TRP A 147 -1.18 10.93 -5.01
CA TRP A 147 -0.63 10.60 -3.69
C TRP A 147 0.45 11.58 -3.23
N ARG A 148 1.32 12.05 -4.14
CA ARG A 148 2.28 13.11 -3.82
C ARG A 148 1.59 14.39 -3.34
N GLN A 149 0.52 14.80 -4.02
CA GLN A 149 -0.21 16.00 -3.65
C GLN A 149 -0.89 15.84 -2.27
N ARG A 150 -1.52 14.69 -2.00
CA ARG A 150 -2.16 14.42 -0.69
C ARG A 150 -1.18 14.54 0.47
N GLU A 151 -0.01 13.90 0.39
CA GLU A 151 0.98 14.00 1.48
C GLU A 151 1.58 15.41 1.62
N ALA A 152 1.78 16.13 0.52
CA ALA A 152 2.24 17.53 0.57
C ALA A 152 1.19 18.48 1.20
N ASP A 153 -0.09 18.24 0.94
CA ASP A 153 -1.19 19.02 1.53
C ASP A 153 -1.34 18.71 3.03
N ASP A 154 -1.18 17.44 3.45
CA ASP A 154 -1.18 17.05 4.87
C ASP A 154 -0.01 17.69 5.63
N ASP A 155 1.19 17.76 5.04
CA ASP A 155 2.35 18.41 5.66
C ASP A 155 2.19 19.93 5.80
N THR A 156 1.45 20.58 4.88
CA THR A 156 1.23 22.03 4.89
C THR A 156 0.02 22.47 5.74
N GLY A 157 -0.97 21.60 5.93
CA GLY A 157 -2.12 21.82 6.81
C GLY A 157 -1.75 21.91 8.29
N THR A 158 -0.76 21.14 8.75
CA THR A 158 -0.30 21.15 10.15
C THR A 158 0.44 22.45 10.54
N ALA A 159 0.95 23.21 9.58
CA ALA A 159 1.71 24.44 9.84
C ALA A 159 0.83 25.67 10.13
N ASN A 160 -0.45 25.67 9.71
CA ASN A 160 -1.32 26.86 9.79
C ASN A 160 -2.20 26.95 11.04
N GLU A 161 -2.32 25.90 11.86
CA GLU A 161 -3.16 25.94 13.07
C GLU A 161 -2.44 26.48 14.33
N SER A 162 -1.15 26.83 14.25
CA SER A 162 -0.37 27.28 15.42
C SER A 162 -0.27 28.81 15.60
N ASN A 163 -0.92 29.62 14.76
CA ASN A 163 -0.66 31.07 14.72
C ASN A 163 -1.88 32.00 14.88
N THR A 164 -2.89 31.60 15.67
CA THR A 164 -3.93 32.54 16.13
C THR A 164 -4.37 32.26 17.57
N SER A 165 -3.55 32.64 18.53
CA SER A 165 -4.05 33.13 19.82
C SER A 165 -2.93 33.88 20.55
N THR A 166 -2.99 35.21 20.55
CA THR A 166 -2.71 36.12 21.69
C THR A 166 -2.51 37.54 21.13
N ALA A 167 -3.58 38.30 21.00
CA ALA A 167 -3.53 39.77 21.07
C ALA A 167 -4.96 40.33 21.22
N ASN A 168 -5.44 40.41 22.46
CA ASN A 168 -6.18 41.58 22.96
C ASN A 168 -6.63 41.33 24.41
N SER A 169 -5.90 41.93 25.35
CA SER A 169 -6.53 42.43 26.57
C SER A 169 -5.94 43.81 26.85
N GLU A 170 -6.83 44.78 26.77
CA GLU A 170 -6.60 46.21 26.87
C GLU A 170 -6.05 46.59 28.25
N ARG A 171 -5.12 47.55 28.27
CA ARG A 171 -4.79 48.31 29.47
C ARG A 171 -5.93 49.29 29.74
N LYS A 172 -6.64 49.09 30.85
CA LYS A 172 -7.25 50.20 31.60
C LYS A 172 -6.36 50.43 32.82
N ASP A 173 -6.00 51.69 33.03
CA ASP A 173 -5.98 52.35 34.34
C ASP A 173 -5.67 53.84 34.11
N GLN A 174 -6.74 54.64 34.18
CA GLN A 174 -6.77 55.99 34.73
C GLN A 174 -7.69 55.93 35.94
#